data_AF-E9NPX4-F1
#
_entry.id   AF-E9NPX4-F1
#
_cell.length_a   1.000
_cell.length_b   1.000
_cell.length_c   1.000
_cell.angle_alpha   90.00
_cell.angle_beta   90.00
_cell.angle_gamma   90.00
#
_symmetry.space_group_name_H-M   'P 1'
#
loop_
_entity.id
_entity.type
_entity.pdbx_description
1 polymer ?
#
loop_
_entity_poly.entity_id
_entity_poly.type
_entity_poly.pdbx_seq_one_letter_code
_entity_poly.pdbx_strand_id
1 'polypeptide(L)'
;MSFAMANNPRAAALLRQVALAFQNRVRPFRRSFSIILFSLLFGFLFANIFGTFLSVLRNAIAWDGFVIVGILMFVEVTNYLTYHPFKSSSNQIVYDATKTNKEVICRIVNSFKMGLLLGFFVEAFKVGS
;
A
#
# COMPACT_ATOMS: atom_id res chain seq x y z
N MET A 1 -18.14 21.48 -34.50
CA MET A 1 -17.07 22.10 -33.69
C MET A 1 -15.80 21.30 -33.91
N SER A 2 -15.04 21.67 -34.95
CA SER A 2 -13.89 20.92 -35.45
C SER A 2 -12.60 21.51 -34.89
N PHE A 3 -11.86 20.67 -34.15
CA PHE A 3 -10.40 20.59 -34.08
C PHE A 3 -9.60 21.83 -34.56
N ALA A 4 -9.45 22.83 -33.69
CA ALA A 4 -8.40 23.85 -33.78
C ALA A 4 -7.14 23.42 -32.99
N MET A 5 -6.73 22.15 -33.10
CA MET A 5 -5.50 21.61 -32.49
C MET A 5 -4.45 21.24 -33.57
N ALA A 6 -4.59 21.79 -34.78
CA ALA A 6 -3.65 21.62 -35.87
C ALA A 6 -2.85 22.91 -36.06
N ASN A 7 -1.75 23.08 -35.34
CA ASN A 7 -0.67 23.94 -35.86
C ASN A 7 0.75 23.64 -35.35
N ASN A 8 0.96 22.59 -34.56
CA ASN A 8 2.32 22.15 -34.26
C ASN A 8 2.44 20.63 -34.20
N PRO A 9 2.90 19.96 -35.27
CA PRO A 9 3.01 18.50 -35.34
C PRO A 9 3.93 17.93 -34.24
N ARG A 10 4.89 18.73 -33.76
CA ARG A 10 5.77 18.34 -32.65
C ARG A 10 5.03 18.29 -31.31
N ALA A 11 4.13 19.25 -31.05
CA ALA A 11 3.32 19.25 -29.83
C ALA A 11 2.36 18.06 -29.79
N ALA A 12 1.75 17.71 -30.93
CA ALA A 12 0.90 16.52 -31.04
C ALA A 12 1.68 15.21 -30.82
N ALA A 13 2.92 15.14 -31.32
CA ALA A 13 3.80 13.99 -31.08
C ALA A 13 4.20 13.87 -29.59
N LEU A 14 4.51 14.99 -28.93
CA LEU A 14 4.81 15.00 -27.49
C LEU A 14 3.61 14.59 -26.64
N LEU A 15 2.41 15.11 -26.94
CA LEU A 15 1.18 14.71 -26.25
C LEU A 15 0.89 13.21 -26.41
N ARG A 16 1.12 12.66 -27.61
CA ARG A 16 0.99 11.21 -27.84
C ARG A 16 2.01 10.41 -27.05
N GLN A 17 3.27 10.84 -26.98
CA GLN A 17 4.30 10.17 -26.18
C GLN A 17 3.96 10.18 -24.69
N VAL A 18 3.50 11.32 -24.17
CA VAL A 18 3.06 11.45 -22.77
C VAL A 18 1.85 10.56 -22.50
N ALA A 19 0.85 10.56 -23.39
CA ALA A 19 -0.33 9.71 -23.24
C ALA A 19 0.01 8.22 -23.26
N LEU A 20 0.90 7.79 -24.17
CA LEU A 20 1.37 6.40 -24.24
C LEU A 20 2.20 6.01 -23.02
N ALA A 21 3.09 6.90 -22.54
CA ALA A 21 3.86 6.67 -21.33
C ALA A 21 2.96 6.54 -20.10
N PHE A 22 1.93 7.39 -19.99
CA PHE A 22 0.93 7.32 -18.93
C PHE A 22 0.12 6.01 -19.00
N GLN A 23 -0.38 5.64 -20.17
CA GLN A 23 -1.16 4.42 -20.36
C GLN A 23 -0.36 3.16 -20.01
N ASN A 24 0.90 3.10 -20.41
CA ASN A 24 1.79 1.97 -20.08
C ASN A 24 2.07 1.87 -18.58
N ARG A 25 2.12 2.99 -17.85
CA ARG A 25 2.29 3.00 -16.39
C ARG A 25 1.01 2.64 -15.63
N VAL A 26 -0.16 3.06 -16.11
CA VAL A 26 -1.45 2.82 -15.43
C VAL A 26 -2.01 1.41 -15.67
N ARG A 27 -1.72 0.80 -16.82
CA ARG A 27 -2.21 -0.54 -17.18
C ARG A 27 -1.94 -1.64 -16.12
N PRO A 28 -0.73 -1.79 -15.55
CA PRO A 28 -0.49 -2.78 -14.50
C PRO A 28 -1.18 -2.44 -13.16
N PHE A 29 -1.36 -1.16 -12.85
CA PHE A 29 -2.06 -0.71 -11.64
C PHE A 29 -3.53 -1.12 -11.65
N ARG A 30 -4.21 -0.96 -12.79
CA ARG A 30 -5.64 -1.28 -12.94
C ARG A 30 -5.98 -2.73 -12.60
N ARG A 31 -5.06 -3.67 -12.83
CA ARG A 31 -5.28 -5.10 -12.56
C ARG A 31 -5.21 -5.46 -11.06
N SER A 32 -4.41 -4.72 -10.28
CA SER A 32 -4.26 -4.97 -8.84
C SER A 32 -5.04 -3.99 -7.96
N PHE A 33 -5.65 -2.96 -8.57
CA PHE A 33 -6.31 -1.88 -7.85
C PHE A 33 -7.36 -2.37 -6.86
N SER A 34 -8.26 -3.28 -7.27
CA SER A 34 -9.31 -3.79 -6.39
C SER A 34 -8.76 -4.53 -5.17
N ILE A 35 -7.70 -5.33 -5.35
CA ILE A 35 -7.09 -6.10 -4.26
C ILE A 35 -6.35 -5.16 -3.29
N ILE A 36 -5.66 -4.15 -3.83
CA ILE A 36 -4.97 -3.12 -3.05
C ILE A 36 -5.99 -2.30 -2.24
N LEU A 37 -7.08 -1.86 -2.88
CA LEU A 37 -8.14 -1.10 -2.24
C LEU A 37 -8.83 -1.94 -1.15
N PHE A 38 -9.15 -3.20 -1.44
CA PHE A 38 -9.72 -4.12 -0.47
C PHE A 38 -8.78 -4.31 0.73
N SER A 39 -7.50 -4.53 0.47
CA SER A 39 -6.48 -4.69 1.53
C SER A 39 -6.33 -3.42 2.38
N LEU A 40 -6.40 -2.24 1.78
CA LEU A 40 -6.38 -0.95 2.47
C LEU A 40 -7.62 -0.78 3.37
N LEU A 41 -8.82 -1.02 2.82
CA LEU A 41 -10.07 -0.95 3.58
C LEU A 41 -10.11 -1.99 4.71
N PHE A 42 -9.58 -3.17 4.46
CA PHE A 42 -9.48 -4.24 5.46
C PHE A 42 -8.53 -3.85 6.59
N GLY A 43 -7.38 -3.23 6.28
CA GLY A 43 -6.47 -2.67 7.29
C GLY A 43 -7.13 -1.59 8.13
N PHE A 44 -7.88 -0.69 7.50
CA PHE A 44 -8.65 0.35 8.18
C PHE A 44 -9.71 -0.23 9.14
N LEU A 45 -10.49 -1.22 8.66
CA LEU A 45 -11.48 -1.91 9.49
C LEU A 45 -10.82 -2.60 10.69
N PHE A 46 -9.69 -3.28 10.46
CA PHE A 46 -8.95 -3.96 11.53
C PHE A 46 -8.49 -2.99 12.61
N ALA A 47 -7.98 -1.81 12.22
CA ALA A 47 -7.56 -0.78 13.15
C ALA A 47 -8.73 -0.26 14.03
N ASN A 48 -9.92 -0.07 13.47
CA ASN A 48 -11.10 0.35 14.24
C ASN A 48 -11.56 -0.73 15.24
N ILE A 49 -11.56 -1.99 14.81
CA ILE A 49 -11.86 -3.12 15.72
C ILE A 49 -10.82 -3.19 16.84
N PHE A 50 -9.53 -3.04 16.47
CA PHE A 50 -8.44 -3.07 17.43
C PHE A 50 -8.49 -1.91 18.42
N GLY A 51 -8.87 -0.70 17.97
CA GLY A 51 -9.10 0.45 18.86
C GLY A 51 -10.20 0.19 19.90
N THR A 52 -11.31 -0.41 19.47
CA THR A 52 -12.39 -0.82 20.38
C THR A 52 -11.92 -1.89 21.37
N PHE A 53 -11.18 -2.88 20.89
CA PHE A 53 -10.60 -3.94 21.73
C PHE A 53 -9.59 -3.41 22.75
N LEU A 54 -8.72 -2.48 22.34
CA LEU A 54 -7.75 -1.83 23.22
C LEU A 54 -8.44 -1.08 24.37
N SER A 55 -9.57 -0.42 24.11
CA SER A 55 -10.34 0.26 25.15
C SER A 55 -10.80 -0.72 26.25
N VAL A 56 -11.26 -1.91 25.85
CA VAL A 56 -11.63 -2.99 26.79
C VAL A 56 -10.40 -3.53 27.53
N LEU A 57 -9.30 -3.78 26.80
CA LEU A 57 -8.07 -4.32 27.38
C LEU A 57 -7.42 -3.36 28.38
N ARG A 58 -7.47 -2.05 28.11
CA ARG A 58 -6.95 -1.00 29.00
C ARG A 58 -7.64 -0.99 30.36
N ASN A 59 -8.93 -1.33 30.41
CA ASN A 59 -9.66 -1.45 31.67
C ASN A 59 -9.25 -2.70 32.48
N ALA A 60 -8.68 -3.72 31.81
CA ALA A 60 -8.17 -4.91 32.48
C ALA A 60 -6.71 -4.73 32.93
N ILE A 61 -5.85 -4.12 32.10
CA ILE A 61 -4.43 -3.99 32.39
C ILE A 61 -3.82 -2.77 31.67
N ALA A 62 -2.95 -2.02 32.36
CA ALA A 62 -2.25 -0.85 31.81
C ALA A 62 -1.10 -1.27 30.85
N TRP A 63 -1.42 -1.49 29.57
CA TRP A 63 -0.49 -2.03 28.56
C TRP A 63 -0.18 -1.06 27.41
N ASP A 64 -0.55 0.22 27.52
CA ASP A 64 -0.46 1.20 26.43
C ASP A 64 0.96 1.31 25.83
N GLY A 65 2.02 1.19 26.66
CA GLY A 65 3.40 1.19 26.19
C GLY A 65 3.77 -0.03 25.34
N PHE A 66 3.28 -1.23 25.71
CA PHE A 66 3.51 -2.45 24.93
C PHE A 66 2.81 -2.39 23.56
N VAL A 67 1.64 -1.77 23.51
CA VAL A 67 0.89 -1.59 22.26
C VAL A 67 1.68 -0.70 21.29
N ILE A 68 2.22 0.42 21.76
CA ILE A 68 3.04 1.33 20.93
C ILE A 68 4.27 0.60 20.38
N VAL A 69 4.98 -0.13 21.24
CA VAL A 69 6.15 -0.93 20.81
C VAL A 69 5.76 -2.00 19.79
N GLY A 70 4.62 -2.67 20.00
CA GLY A 70 4.09 -3.67 19.07
C GLY A 70 3.75 -3.08 17.69
N ILE A 71 3.13 -1.90 17.65
CA ILE A 71 2.82 -1.20 16.39
C ILE A 71 4.11 -0.79 15.68
N LEU A 72 5.08 -0.22 16.39
CA LEU A 72 6.38 0.15 15.83
C LEU A 72 7.11 -1.07 15.25
N MET A 73 7.14 -2.19 15.98
CA MET A 73 7.74 -3.43 15.51
C MET A 73 7.03 -3.95 14.25
N PHE A 74 5.69 -3.92 14.22
CA PHE A 74 4.91 -4.31 13.04
C PHE A 74 5.24 -3.43 11.82
N VAL A 75 5.34 -2.11 12.02
CA VAL A 75 5.72 -1.15 10.98
C VAL A 75 7.12 -1.44 10.45
N GLU A 76 8.07 -1.76 11.34
CA GLU A 76 9.46 -2.05 10.96
C GLU A 76 9.56 -3.38 10.20
N VAL A 77 8.92 -4.45 10.71
CA VAL A 77 8.91 -5.78 10.07
C VAL A 77 8.32 -5.70 8.66
N THR A 78 7.19 -5.02 8.50
CA THR A 78 6.55 -4.82 7.18
C THR A 78 7.43 -4.00 6.22
N ASN A 79 8.19 -3.04 6.75
CA ASN A 79 9.13 -2.25 5.97
C ASN A 79 10.33 -3.08 5.51
N TYR A 80 10.92 -3.86 6.42
CA TYR A 80 12.00 -4.79 6.12
C TYR A 80 11.58 -5.83 5.08
N LEU A 81 10.38 -6.41 5.20
CA LEU A 81 9.83 -7.37 4.23
C LEU A 81 9.65 -6.77 2.82
N THR A 82 9.40 -5.47 2.74
CA THR A 82 9.19 -4.76 1.46
C THR A 82 10.52 -4.34 0.82
N TYR A 83 11.47 -3.85 1.61
CA TYR A 83 12.72 -3.24 1.12
C TYR A 83 13.94 -4.16 1.12
N HIS A 84 13.88 -5.30 1.80
CA HIS A 84 14.94 -6.30 1.77
C HIS A 84 14.51 -7.47 0.88
N PRO A 85 14.57 -7.33 -0.46
CA PRO A 85 14.42 -8.48 -1.33
C PRO A 85 15.55 -9.44 -0.97
N PHE A 86 15.19 -10.63 -0.50
CA PHE A 86 16.09 -11.74 -0.25
C PHE A 86 17.12 -11.78 -1.39
N LYS A 87 18.38 -11.40 -1.12
CA LYS A 87 19.46 -11.50 -2.10
C LYS A 87 19.63 -12.98 -2.39
N SER A 88 18.93 -13.48 -3.41
CA SER A 88 19.14 -14.80 -3.96
C SER A 88 20.45 -14.75 -4.72
N SER A 89 21.56 -14.85 -3.99
CA SER A 89 22.87 -15.10 -4.54
C SER A 89 22.94 -16.56 -4.97
N SER A 90 22.33 -16.90 -6.10
CA SER A 90 22.80 -17.98 -6.98
C SER A 90 21.92 -18.09 -8.23
N ASN A 91 22.56 -18.58 -9.28
CA ASN A 91 22.17 -18.64 -10.68
C ASN A 91 20.79 -19.25 -11.02
N GLN A 92 20.24 -18.70 -12.11
CA GLN A 92 19.54 -19.37 -13.22
C GLN A 92 18.04 -19.77 -13.10
N ILE A 93 17.24 -19.03 -13.87
CA ILE A 93 16.25 -19.48 -14.88
C ILE A 93 14.91 -20.09 -14.40
N VAL A 94 14.70 -20.42 -13.12
CA VAL A 94 13.37 -20.92 -12.66
C VAL A 94 12.45 -19.83 -12.05
N TYR A 95 12.83 -18.56 -12.13
CA TYR A 95 12.36 -17.50 -11.22
C TYR A 95 11.26 -16.54 -11.72
N ASP A 96 10.35 -16.93 -12.61
CA ASP A 96 9.35 -15.95 -13.12
C ASP A 96 8.03 -15.93 -12.33
N ALA A 97 7.50 -17.11 -11.94
CA ALA A 97 6.21 -17.19 -11.25
C ALA A 97 6.28 -16.84 -9.75
N THR A 98 7.33 -17.24 -9.04
CA THR A 98 7.47 -17.04 -7.59
C THR A 98 7.88 -15.61 -7.22
N LYS A 99 8.66 -14.95 -8.07
CA LYS A 99 9.08 -13.55 -7.90
C LYS A 99 7.90 -12.59 -8.02
N THR A 100 7.04 -12.80 -9.01
CA THR A 100 5.82 -12.01 -9.26
C THR A 100 4.84 -12.09 -8.08
N ASN A 101 4.64 -13.28 -7.50
CA ASN A 101 3.75 -13.46 -6.36
C ASN A 101 4.26 -12.76 -5.10
N LYS A 102 5.57 -12.78 -4.85
CA LYS A 102 6.16 -12.10 -3.69
C LYS A 102 5.97 -10.59 -3.77
N GLU A 103 6.21 -9.98 -4.94
CA GLU A 103 6.01 -8.53 -5.13
C GLU A 103 4.55 -8.11 -4.93
N VAL A 104 3.59 -8.93 -5.38
CA VAL A 104 2.15 -8.69 -5.16
C VAL A 104 1.81 -8.80 -3.67
N ILE A 105 2.29 -9.84 -2.98
CA ILE A 105 2.06 -10.01 -1.54
C ILE A 105 2.67 -8.84 -0.75
N CYS A 106 3.91 -8.44 -1.03
CA CYS A 106 4.54 -7.28 -0.39
C CYS A 106 3.72 -6.00 -0.61
N ARG A 107 3.18 -5.79 -1.82
CA ARG A 107 2.30 -4.66 -2.12
C ARG A 107 0.98 -4.71 -1.34
N ILE A 108 0.38 -5.88 -1.19
CA ILE A 108 -0.83 -6.09 -0.38
C ILE A 108 -0.54 -5.79 1.08
N VAL A 109 0.52 -6.37 1.66
CA VAL A 109 0.92 -6.13 3.06
C VAL A 109 1.19 -4.66 3.31
N ASN A 110 1.85 -3.97 2.38
CA ASN A 110 2.10 -2.53 2.51
C ASN A 110 0.80 -1.71 2.41
N SER A 111 -0.15 -2.12 1.58
CA SER A 111 -1.47 -1.47 1.48
C SER A 111 -2.29 -1.67 2.75
N PHE A 112 -2.28 -2.87 3.32
CA PHE A 112 -2.86 -3.18 4.62
C PHE A 112 -2.25 -2.33 5.73
N LYS A 113 -0.92 -2.23 5.78
CA LYS A 113 -0.18 -1.36 6.72
C LYS A 113 -0.66 0.09 6.64
N MET A 114 -0.78 0.65 5.43
CA MET A 114 -1.26 2.01 5.25
C MET A 114 -2.70 2.19 5.75
N GLY A 115 -3.58 1.23 5.45
CA GLY A 115 -4.96 1.22 5.96
C GLY A 115 -5.03 1.17 7.49
N LEU A 116 -4.20 0.31 8.10
CA LEU A 116 -4.12 0.14 9.55
C LEU A 116 -3.62 1.41 10.25
N LEU A 117 -2.57 2.05 9.73
CA LEU A 117 -2.07 3.33 10.26
C LEU A 117 -3.12 4.44 10.13
N LEU A 118 -3.83 4.49 9.00
CA LEU A 118 -4.89 5.48 8.79
C LEU A 118 -6.06 5.27 9.76
N GLY A 119 -6.44 4.02 10.04
CA GLY A 119 -7.48 3.72 11.04
C GLY A 119 -7.07 4.10 12.46
N PHE A 120 -5.84 3.78 12.87
CA PHE A 120 -5.32 4.21 14.17
C PHE A 120 -5.24 5.73 14.30
N PHE A 121 -4.87 6.42 13.24
CA PHE A 121 -4.87 7.88 13.21
C PHE A 121 -6.28 8.47 13.43
N VAL A 122 -7.30 7.91 12.77
CA VAL A 122 -8.70 8.34 12.95
C VAL A 122 -9.19 8.06 14.38
N GLU A 123 -8.92 6.87 14.92
CA GLU A 123 -9.29 6.53 16.30
C GLU A 123 -8.55 7.40 17.33
N ALA A 124 -7.27 7.71 17.10
CA ALA A 124 -6.49 8.59 17.97
C ALA A 124 -7.07 10.02 18.01
N PHE A 125 -7.57 10.53 16.88
CA PHE A 125 -8.27 11.82 16.87
C PHE A 125 -9.59 11.78 17.63
N LYS A 126 -10.34 10.69 17.51
CA LYS A 126 -11.64 10.54 18.18
C LYS A 126 -11.52 10.59 19.72
N VAL A 127 -10.42 10.10 20.28
CA VAL A 127 -10.16 10.13 21.73
C VAL A 127 -9.49 11.41 22.20
N GLY A 128 -8.99 12.24 21.28
CA GLY A 128 -8.24 13.47 21.56
C GLY A 128 -9.01 14.78 21.33
N SER A 129 -10.23 14.73 20.76
CA SER A 129 -11.17 15.86 20.66
C SER A 129 -12.16 15.88 21.82
#